data_AF-A0A4Q3LR16-F1
#
_entry.id   AF-A0A4Q3LR16-F1
#
_cell.length_a   1.000
_cell.length_b   1.000
_cell.length_c   1.000
_cell.angle_alpha   90.00
_cell.angle_beta   90.00
_cell.angle_gamma   90.00
#
_symmetry.space_group_name_H-M   'P 1'
#
loop_
_entity.id
_entity.type
_entity.pdbx_description
1 polymer ?
#
loop_
_entity_poly.entity_id
_entity_poly.type
_entity_poly.pdbx_seq_one_letter_code
_entity_poly.pdbx_strand_id
1 'polypeptide(L)'
;KDEMLEIMAHTPHLLPAHKPRYLMGVGTPEDLVQGVADGVDMFDCVMPTRNARNGTIFTRYGDLKLRNARHKADHQPLDVTCTCHACAGKDGVAWADGGRGGFSRAYLHHLDRCGEMLGPMLTTIHNLHYYLNLMREVREALDAGRFGEFRKQFAADRARGV
;
A
#
# COMPACT_ATOMS: atom_id res chain seq x y z
N LYS A 1 -7.92 -10.14 16.09
CA LYS A 1 -6.70 -9.70 15.37
C LYS A 1 -5.46 -10.18 16.11
N ASP A 2 -5.43 -10.00 17.43
CA ASP A 2 -4.31 -10.45 18.27
C ASP A 2 -4.04 -11.96 18.17
N GLU A 3 -5.09 -12.80 18.14
CA GLU A 3 -4.95 -14.25 17.90
C GLU A 3 -4.26 -14.58 16.56
N MET A 4 -4.57 -13.84 15.49
CA MET A 4 -3.91 -14.04 14.20
C MET A 4 -2.42 -13.74 14.29
N LEU A 5 -2.05 -12.65 14.99
CA LEU A 5 -0.66 -12.26 15.19
C LEU A 5 0.09 -13.27 16.06
N GLU A 6 -0.54 -13.79 17.11
CA GLU A 6 0.02 -14.81 17.98
C GLU A 6 0.33 -16.11 17.22
N ILE A 7 -0.65 -16.61 16.45
CA ILE A 7 -0.47 -17.82 15.63
C ILE A 7 0.57 -17.59 14.53
N MET A 8 0.55 -16.42 13.88
CA MET A 8 1.51 -16.06 12.84
C MET A 8 2.94 -15.97 13.37
N ALA A 9 3.16 -15.52 14.60
CA ALA A 9 4.48 -15.51 15.24
C ALA A 9 5.02 -16.90 15.58
N HIS A 10 4.19 -17.94 15.55
CA HIS A 10 4.56 -19.29 15.95
C HIS A 10 4.61 -20.28 14.77
N THR A 11 3.53 -20.38 14.00
CA THR A 11 3.32 -21.45 13.00
C THR A 11 4.35 -21.48 11.86
N PRO A 12 4.75 -20.35 11.23
CA PRO A 12 5.70 -20.39 10.11
C PRO A 12 7.05 -21.02 10.49
N HIS A 13 7.50 -20.86 11.73
CA HIS A 13 8.75 -21.42 12.22
C HIS A 13 8.71 -22.95 12.44
N LEU A 14 7.51 -23.54 12.50
CA LEU A 14 7.32 -24.99 12.55
C LEU A 14 7.35 -25.63 11.16
N LEU A 15 7.26 -24.83 10.09
CA LEU A 15 7.24 -25.32 8.71
C LEU A 15 8.67 -25.52 8.16
N PRO A 16 8.89 -26.48 7.24
CA PRO A 16 10.20 -26.76 6.68
C PRO A 16 10.87 -25.52 6.09
N ALA A 17 12.06 -25.16 6.61
CA ALA A 17 12.76 -23.91 6.26
C ALA A 17 13.17 -23.80 4.77
N HIS A 18 13.22 -24.91 4.05
CA HIS A 18 13.59 -24.96 2.63
C HIS A 18 12.38 -24.86 1.68
N LYS A 19 11.17 -24.59 2.20
CA LYS A 19 9.94 -24.43 1.41
C LYS A 19 9.31 -23.06 1.66
N PRO A 20 8.73 -22.42 0.63
CA PRO A 20 7.99 -21.18 0.79
C PRO A 20 6.79 -21.34 1.73
N ARG A 21 6.53 -20.32 2.55
CA ARG A 21 5.41 -20.24 3.49
C ARG A 21 4.41 -19.21 2.98
N TYR A 22 3.19 -19.65 2.72
CA TYR A 22 2.13 -18.84 2.14
C TYR A 22 1.04 -18.57 3.17
N LEU A 23 0.82 -17.28 3.49
CA LEU A 23 -0.27 -16.85 4.36
C LEU A 23 -1.47 -16.39 3.52
N MET A 24 -2.52 -17.21 3.53
CA MET A 24 -3.69 -17.03 2.66
C MET A 24 -4.66 -15.98 3.20
N GLY A 25 -5.11 -15.06 2.34
CA GLY A 25 -6.21 -14.13 2.61
C GLY A 25 -5.91 -12.98 3.57
N VAL A 26 -4.65 -12.81 3.99
CA VAL A 26 -4.20 -11.73 4.87
C VAL A 26 -3.61 -10.60 4.03
N GLY A 27 -3.82 -9.35 4.44
CA GLY A 27 -2.94 -8.32 3.89
C GLY A 27 -3.37 -6.90 4.07
N THR A 28 -3.56 -6.41 5.30
CA THR A 28 -3.26 -4.96 5.50
C THR A 28 -1.76 -4.74 5.30
N PRO A 29 -1.31 -3.53 4.91
CA PRO A 29 0.12 -3.24 4.79
C PRO A 29 0.93 -3.61 6.03
N GLU A 30 0.35 -3.38 7.22
CA GLU A 30 0.94 -3.74 8.51
C GLU A 30 1.04 -5.27 8.68
N ASP A 31 -0.01 -6.02 8.31
CA ASP A 31 0.01 -7.48 8.43
C ASP A 31 1.04 -8.11 7.46
N LEU A 32 1.27 -7.53 6.28
CA LEU A 32 2.30 -8.01 5.35
C LEU A 32 3.71 -7.85 5.95
N VAL A 33 4.01 -6.66 6.47
CA VAL A 33 5.31 -6.37 7.08
C VAL A 33 5.53 -7.22 8.32
N GLN A 34 4.49 -7.44 9.13
CA GLN A 34 4.57 -8.31 10.30
C GLN A 34 4.72 -9.79 9.89
N GLY A 35 3.96 -10.27 8.90
CA GLY A 35 4.07 -11.65 8.41
C GLY A 35 5.46 -11.99 7.89
N VAL A 36 6.11 -11.06 7.18
CA VAL A 36 7.51 -11.25 6.75
C VAL A 36 8.46 -11.33 7.97
N ALA A 37 8.23 -10.52 9.00
CA ALA A 37 9.01 -10.60 10.24
C ALA A 37 8.85 -11.94 10.96
N ASP A 38 7.68 -12.57 10.82
CA ASP A 38 7.35 -13.87 11.39
C ASP A 38 7.67 -15.04 10.43
N GLY A 39 8.33 -14.75 9.30
CA GLY A 39 8.88 -15.77 8.39
C GLY A 39 7.93 -16.25 7.29
N VAL A 40 6.90 -15.49 6.94
CA VAL A 40 6.02 -15.72 5.78
C VAL A 40 6.64 -15.16 4.50
N ASP A 41 6.55 -15.90 3.40
CA ASP A 41 7.17 -15.57 2.11
C ASP A 41 6.17 -15.09 1.05
N MET A 42 4.91 -15.53 1.13
CA MET A 42 3.87 -15.25 0.13
C MET A 42 2.57 -14.82 0.78
N PHE A 43 1.83 -13.95 0.08
CA PHE A 43 0.55 -13.40 0.52
C PHE A 43 -0.40 -13.23 -0.66
N ASP A 44 -1.70 -13.32 -0.40
CA ASP A 44 -2.76 -12.92 -1.30
C ASP A 44 -3.84 -12.16 -0.56
N CYS A 45 -4.42 -11.15 -1.20
CA CYS A 45 -5.56 -10.45 -0.63
C CYS A 45 -6.34 -9.70 -1.70
N VAL A 46 -7.67 -9.72 -1.59
CA VAL A 46 -8.56 -8.88 -2.41
C VAL A 46 -8.54 -7.42 -1.97
N MET A 47 -8.03 -7.13 -0.77
CA MET A 47 -8.07 -5.82 -0.12
C MET A 47 -7.60 -4.65 -1.00
N PRO A 48 -6.42 -4.67 -1.67
CA PRO A 48 -5.98 -3.54 -2.48
C PRO A 48 -7.00 -3.14 -3.55
N THR A 49 -7.61 -4.13 -4.22
CA THR A 49 -8.57 -3.85 -5.29
C THR A 49 -9.96 -3.52 -4.72
N ARG A 50 -10.44 -4.28 -3.72
CA ARG A 50 -11.77 -4.05 -3.13
C ARG A 50 -11.86 -2.70 -2.41
N ASN A 51 -10.81 -2.31 -1.69
CA ASN A 51 -10.77 -1.04 -0.97
C ASN A 51 -10.64 0.14 -1.94
N ALA A 52 -9.84 0.00 -3.00
CA ALA A 52 -9.71 1.03 -4.04
C ALA A 52 -11.07 1.42 -4.65
N ARG A 53 -11.87 0.42 -5.03
CA ARG A 53 -13.21 0.62 -5.60
C ARG A 53 -14.21 1.23 -4.60
N ASN A 54 -13.94 1.09 -3.30
CA ASN A 54 -14.74 1.66 -2.22
C ASN A 54 -14.14 2.96 -1.64
N GLY A 55 -13.15 3.56 -2.32
CA GLY A 55 -12.57 4.85 -1.94
C GLY A 55 -11.62 4.82 -0.74
N THR A 56 -11.12 3.65 -0.34
CA THR A 56 -10.00 3.53 0.63
C THR A 56 -8.71 3.25 -0.12
N ILE A 57 -7.78 4.20 -0.01
CA ILE A 57 -6.54 4.23 -0.79
C ILE A 57 -5.35 4.09 0.15
N PHE A 58 -4.46 3.15 -0.14
CA PHE A 58 -3.26 2.93 0.66
C PHE A 58 -2.15 3.88 0.22
N THR A 59 -1.52 4.57 1.17
CA THR A 59 -0.38 5.46 0.91
C THR A 59 0.76 5.14 1.86
N ARG A 60 1.94 5.70 1.59
CA ARG A 60 3.09 5.65 2.49
C ARG A 60 2.75 6.18 3.88
N TYR A 61 1.92 7.22 3.95
CA TYR A 61 1.59 7.91 5.19
C TYR A 61 0.25 7.48 5.83
N GLY A 62 -0.28 6.33 5.41
CA GLY A 62 -1.52 5.76 5.95
C GLY A 62 -2.66 5.69 4.93
N ASP A 63 -3.87 5.48 5.43
CA ASP A 63 -5.03 5.23 4.59
C ASP A 63 -5.78 6.54 4.24
N LEU A 64 -5.84 6.87 2.95
CA LEU A 64 -6.60 8.00 2.42
C LEU A 64 -8.05 7.57 2.13
N LYS A 65 -9.03 8.26 2.73
CA LYS A 65 -10.47 8.08 2.43
C LYS A 65 -10.91 9.07 1.36
N LEU A 66 -10.92 8.64 0.10
CA LEU A 66 -11.07 9.52 -1.08
C LEU A 66 -12.34 10.36 -1.04
N ARG A 67 -13.44 9.84 -0.48
CA ARG A 67 -14.74 10.52 -0.40
C ARG A 67 -14.78 11.70 0.58
N ASN A 68 -13.81 11.82 1.48
CA ASN A 68 -13.78 12.88 2.48
C ASN A 68 -13.76 14.26 1.81
N ALA A 69 -14.55 15.19 2.35
CA ALA A 69 -14.75 16.51 1.76
C ALA A 69 -13.46 17.34 1.61
N ARG A 70 -12.46 17.11 2.46
CA ARG A 70 -11.15 17.75 2.39
C ARG A 70 -10.42 17.53 1.05
N HIS A 71 -10.74 16.46 0.33
CA HIS A 71 -10.09 16.12 -0.93
C HIS A 71 -10.73 16.78 -2.16
N LYS A 72 -11.90 17.44 -2.01
CA LYS A 72 -12.64 18.06 -3.13
C LYS A 72 -11.84 19.09 -3.93
N ALA A 73 -10.91 19.79 -3.29
CA ALA A 73 -10.06 20.82 -3.89
C ALA A 73 -8.56 20.55 -3.66
N ASP A 74 -8.21 19.30 -3.33
CA ASP A 74 -6.83 18.91 -3.07
C ASP A 74 -6.12 18.56 -4.40
N HIS A 75 -5.16 19.39 -4.79
CA HIS A 75 -4.40 19.25 -6.02
C HIS A 75 -3.27 18.20 -5.94
N GLN A 76 -2.98 17.66 -4.75
CA GLN A 76 -1.96 16.63 -4.59
C GLN A 76 -2.41 15.29 -5.20
N PRO A 77 -1.48 14.42 -5.60
CA PRO A 77 -1.81 13.03 -5.97
C PRO A 77 -2.25 12.23 -4.74
N LEU A 78 -2.70 10.99 -4.94
CA LEU A 78 -3.05 10.10 -3.83
C LEU A 78 -1.89 9.98 -2.81
N ASP A 79 -0.67 9.80 -3.32
CA ASP A 79 0.57 9.73 -2.54
C ASP A 79 1.68 10.49 -3.26
N VAL A 80 2.34 11.42 -2.56
CA VAL A 80 3.38 12.28 -3.14
C VAL A 80 4.68 11.53 -3.47
N THR A 81 4.88 10.35 -2.91
CA THR A 81 6.06 9.50 -3.14
C THR A 81 5.81 8.42 -4.20
N CYS A 82 4.57 8.27 -4.67
CA CYS A 82 4.19 7.18 -5.56
C CYS A 82 4.50 7.49 -7.03
N THR A 83 5.02 6.48 -7.72
CA THR A 83 5.42 6.53 -9.14
C THR A 83 4.43 5.81 -10.06
N CYS A 84 3.25 5.41 -9.56
CA CYS A 84 2.24 4.73 -10.36
C CYS A 84 1.61 5.67 -11.40
N HIS A 85 0.95 5.09 -12.40
CA HIS A 85 0.26 5.87 -13.44
C HIS A 85 -0.73 6.90 -12.87
N ALA A 86 -1.44 6.57 -11.79
CA ALA A 86 -2.40 7.48 -11.18
C ALA A 86 -1.73 8.68 -10.48
N CYS A 87 -0.57 8.50 -9.84
CA CYS A 87 0.11 9.55 -9.07
C CYS A 87 1.14 10.33 -9.89
N ALA A 88 1.79 9.70 -10.86
CA ALA A 88 2.93 10.25 -11.60
C ALA A 88 2.69 10.35 -13.12
N GLY A 89 1.55 9.87 -13.62
CA GLY A 89 1.26 9.89 -15.05
C GLY A 89 2.13 8.89 -15.83
N LYS A 90 2.53 9.24 -17.05
CA LYS A 90 3.38 8.39 -17.90
C LYS A 90 4.88 8.56 -17.61
N ASP A 91 5.26 9.70 -17.03
CA ASP A 91 6.66 10.05 -16.79
C ASP A 91 7.25 9.29 -15.60
N GLY A 92 6.40 8.79 -14.69
CA GLY A 92 6.82 7.97 -13.55
C GLY A 92 7.59 8.74 -12.46
N VAL A 93 7.72 10.06 -12.59
CA VAL A 93 8.39 10.92 -11.59
C VAL A 93 7.41 11.25 -10.47
N ALA A 94 7.78 10.90 -9.24
CA ALA A 94 6.95 11.17 -8.07
C ALA A 94 6.75 12.68 -7.86
N TRP A 95 5.65 13.05 -7.18
CA TRP A 95 5.36 14.45 -6.91
C TRP A 95 6.40 15.12 -6.01
N ALA A 96 6.92 14.39 -5.03
CA ALA A 96 8.00 14.82 -4.15
C ALA A 96 9.28 15.15 -4.93
N ASP A 97 9.50 14.51 -6.07
CA ASP A 97 10.67 14.70 -6.94
C ASP A 97 10.40 15.69 -8.09
N GLY A 98 9.32 16.47 -8.00
CA GLY A 98 8.97 17.50 -8.98
C GLY A 98 8.04 17.05 -10.11
N GLY A 99 7.63 15.78 -10.16
CA GLY A 99 6.70 15.26 -11.17
C GLY A 99 5.27 15.81 -11.01
N ARG A 100 4.56 16.05 -12.11
CA ARG A 100 3.20 16.63 -12.12
C ARG A 100 2.23 15.98 -13.12
N GLY A 101 2.63 14.85 -13.72
CA GLY A 101 1.86 14.19 -14.79
C GLY A 101 0.67 13.33 -14.32
N GLY A 102 0.49 13.16 -13.01
CA GLY A 102 -0.59 12.35 -12.44
C GLY A 102 -1.90 13.08 -12.23
N PHE A 103 -2.86 12.36 -11.63
CA PHE A 103 -4.20 12.86 -11.33
C PHE A 103 -4.28 13.33 -9.88
N SER A 104 -4.95 14.46 -9.66
CA SER A 104 -5.16 15.01 -8.32
C SER A 104 -6.22 14.24 -7.54
N ARG A 105 -6.15 14.32 -6.21
CA ARG A 105 -7.19 13.85 -5.29
C ARG A 105 -8.54 14.51 -5.59
N ALA A 106 -8.55 15.80 -5.94
CA ALA A 106 -9.75 16.53 -6.36
C ALA A 106 -10.41 15.89 -7.59
N TYR A 107 -9.63 15.57 -8.61
CA TYR A 107 -10.15 14.92 -9.81
C TYR A 107 -10.67 13.51 -9.53
N LEU A 108 -9.93 12.72 -8.74
CA LEU A 108 -10.36 11.37 -8.36
C LEU A 108 -11.61 11.39 -7.46
N HIS A 109 -11.72 12.37 -6.55
CA HIS A 109 -12.91 12.62 -5.74
C HIS A 109 -14.12 12.89 -6.63
N HIS A 110 -13.95 13.75 -7.63
CA HIS A 110 -14.98 14.05 -8.62
C HIS A 110 -15.42 12.81 -9.40
N LEU A 111 -14.48 11.99 -9.92
CA LEU A 111 -14.80 10.75 -10.63
C LEU A 111 -15.59 9.77 -9.77
N ASP A 112 -15.18 9.54 -8.51
CA ASP A 112 -15.93 8.67 -7.57
C ASP A 112 -17.34 9.22 -7.30
N ARG A 113 -17.49 10.53 -7.15
CA ARG A 113 -18.79 11.19 -6.97
C ARG A 113 -19.72 11.07 -8.17
N CYS A 114 -19.15 11.06 -9.38
CA CYS A 114 -19.89 10.89 -10.63
C CYS A 114 -20.21 9.41 -10.94
N GLY A 115 -19.63 8.45 -10.20
CA GLY A 115 -19.77 7.03 -10.50
C GLY A 115 -19.01 6.60 -11.75
N GLU A 116 -17.99 7.35 -12.15
CA GLU A 116 -17.20 7.08 -13.35
C GLU A 116 -16.21 5.94 -13.14
N MET A 117 -16.21 4.94 -14.03
CA MET A 117 -15.38 3.74 -13.92
C MET A 117 -13.88 4.02 -13.93
N LEU A 118 -13.46 5.15 -14.52
CA LEU A 118 -12.06 5.57 -14.51
C LEU A 118 -11.53 5.80 -13.08
N GLY A 119 -12.37 6.27 -12.15
CA GLY A 119 -11.98 6.48 -10.75
C GLY A 119 -11.50 5.18 -10.10
N PRO A 120 -12.36 4.15 -10.01
CA PRO A 120 -12.01 2.81 -9.55
C PRO A 120 -10.82 2.16 -10.28
N MET A 121 -10.66 2.40 -11.60
CA MET A 121 -9.52 1.90 -12.37
C MET A 121 -8.20 2.51 -11.87
N LEU A 122 -8.13 3.84 -11.78
CA LEU A 122 -6.93 4.56 -11.35
C LEU A 122 -6.57 4.26 -9.89
N THR A 123 -7.57 4.22 -9.00
CA THR A 123 -7.33 3.88 -7.59
C THR A 123 -6.90 2.43 -7.40
N THR A 124 -7.38 1.50 -8.24
CA THR A 124 -6.94 0.10 -8.21
C THR A 124 -5.50 -0.03 -8.69
N ILE A 125 -5.13 0.66 -9.77
CA ILE A 125 -3.73 0.74 -10.23
C ILE A 125 -2.83 1.23 -9.10
N HIS A 126 -3.23 2.30 -8.42
CA HIS A 126 -2.46 2.85 -7.30
C HIS A 126 -2.31 1.85 -6.15
N ASN A 127 -3.40 1.26 -5.65
CA ASN A 127 -3.33 0.34 -4.51
C ASN A 127 -2.50 -0.91 -4.82
N LEU A 128 -2.60 -1.45 -6.04
CA LEU A 128 -1.76 -2.58 -6.46
C LEU A 128 -0.29 -2.18 -6.54
N HIS A 129 0.01 -1.02 -7.14
CA HIS A 129 1.37 -0.49 -7.20
C HIS A 129 1.96 -0.27 -5.80
N TYR A 130 1.16 0.25 -4.86
CA TYR A 130 1.57 0.42 -3.48
C TYR A 130 1.98 -0.92 -2.84
N TYR A 131 1.18 -1.97 -2.97
CA TYR A 131 1.51 -3.30 -2.43
C TYR A 131 2.79 -3.88 -3.05
N LEU A 132 2.91 -3.77 -4.38
CA LEU A 132 4.09 -4.25 -5.09
C LEU A 132 5.36 -3.48 -4.70
N ASN A 133 5.25 -2.15 -4.53
CA ASN A 133 6.33 -1.30 -4.06
C ASN A 133 6.71 -1.64 -2.61
N LEU A 134 5.74 -1.78 -1.71
CA LEU A 134 5.96 -2.17 -0.32
C LEU A 134 6.75 -3.48 -0.26
N MET A 135 6.31 -4.51 -0.99
CA MET A 135 7.01 -5.80 -1.00
C MET A 135 8.38 -5.73 -1.69
N ARG A 136 8.60 -4.79 -2.61
CA ARG A 136 9.94 -4.52 -3.16
C ARG A 136 10.86 -3.93 -2.10
N GLU A 137 10.43 -2.88 -1.41
CA GLU A 137 11.21 -2.25 -0.35
C GLU A 137 11.52 -3.22 0.80
N VAL A 138 10.57 -4.11 1.13
CA VAL A 138 10.79 -5.20 2.09
C VAL A 138 11.93 -6.13 1.65
N ARG A 139 11.93 -6.58 0.38
CA ARG A 139 13.00 -7.43 -0.15
C ARG A 139 14.36 -6.71 -0.14
N GLU A 140 14.39 -5.46 -0.60
CA GLU A 140 15.61 -4.64 -0.58
C GLU A 140 16.15 -4.45 0.85
N ALA A 141 15.27 -4.27 1.84
CA ALA A 141 15.66 -4.13 3.23
C ALA A 141 16.17 -5.45 3.84
N LEU A 142 15.61 -6.60 3.44
CA LEU A 142 16.11 -7.92 3.83
C LEU A 142 17.49 -8.19 3.24
N ASP A 143 17.67 -7.95 1.94
CA ASP A 143 18.96 -8.13 1.25
C ASP A 143 20.05 -7.23 1.83
N ALA A 144 19.70 -6.02 2.25
CA ALA A 144 20.61 -5.08 2.91
C ALA A 144 20.82 -5.32 4.41
N GLY A 145 20.14 -6.32 5.01
CA GLY A 145 20.23 -6.58 6.47
C GLY A 145 19.63 -5.47 7.34
N ARG A 146 18.76 -4.62 6.81
CA ARG A 146 18.16 -3.44 7.48
C ARG A 146 16.64 -3.54 7.66
N PHE A 147 16.08 -4.74 7.56
CA PHE A 147 14.63 -4.95 7.70
C PHE A 147 14.06 -4.44 9.04
N GLY A 148 14.81 -4.57 10.15
CA GLY A 148 14.39 -4.02 11.44
C GLY A 148 14.25 -2.50 11.47
N GLU A 149 15.14 -1.78 10.78
CA GLU A 149 15.06 -0.32 10.59
C GLU A 149 13.87 0.04 9.69
N PHE A 150 13.74 -0.68 8.56
CA PHE A 150 12.63 -0.51 7.64
C PHE A 150 11.27 -0.63 8.34
N ARG A 151 11.07 -1.63 9.21
CA ARG A 151 9.82 -1.81 9.97
C ARG A 151 9.49 -0.60 10.84
N LYS A 152 10.50 -0.03 11.52
CA LYS A 152 10.32 1.16 12.36
C LYS A 152 9.95 2.38 11.52
N GLN A 153 10.65 2.59 10.41
CA GLN A 153 10.36 3.69 9.49
C GLN A 153 8.97 3.55 8.86
N PHE A 154 8.61 2.35 8.40
CA PHE A 154 7.28 2.05 7.86
C PHE A 154 6.18 2.37 8.87
N ALA A 155 6.31 1.93 10.12
CA ALA A 155 5.34 2.23 11.16
C ALA A 155 5.24 3.74 11.45
N ALA A 156 6.37 4.45 11.49
CA ALA A 156 6.40 5.89 11.68
C ALA A 156 5.75 6.66 10.52
N ASP A 157 6.06 6.28 9.27
CA ASP A 157 5.45 6.86 8.07
C ASP A 157 3.93 6.68 8.11
N ARG A 158 3.46 5.45 8.31
CA ARG A 158 2.03 5.11 8.34
C ARG A 158 1.26 5.84 9.44
N ALA A 159 1.90 6.08 10.58
CA ALA A 159 1.30 6.80 11.71
C ALA A 159 1.19 8.32 11.49
N ARG A 160 1.92 8.88 10.51
CA ARG A 160 1.89 10.33 10.20
C ARG A 160 0.50 10.80 9.76
N GLY A 161 -0.24 9.95 9.05
CA GLY A 161 -1.54 10.29 8.46
C GLY A 161 -1.42 11.06 7.14
N VAL A 162 -2.51 11.00 6.38
CA VAL A 162 -2.70 11.66 5.08
C VAL A 162 -3.49 12.94 5.23
#